data_AF-A0A8J5AR03-F1
#
_entry.id   AF-A0A8J5AR03-F1
#
_cell.length_a   1.000
_cell.length_b   1.000
_cell.length_c   1.000
_cell.angle_alpha   90.00
_cell.angle_beta   90.00
_cell.angle_gamma   90.00
#
_symmetry.space_group_name_H-M   'P 1'
#
loop_
_entity.id
_entity.type
_entity.pdbx_description
1 polymer ?
#
loop_
_entity_poly.entity_id
_entity_poly.type
_entity_poly.pdbx_seq_one_letter_code
_entity_poly.pdbx_strand_id
1 'polypeptide(L)'
;MLSLRRAFLVPRLGRALHTLPAYSGLGSQAAPTQINQFLSAETVKSAWFEHQHEMLERVNEGLAASEELDGMDLQTLALETCNRAEDALHHFASGAFANDFFFKGVASTVKPGEASEPIAGYHGLYVSPRDPDYKAVMPALATGETAWGNHPGKDDALYDLILTSFGTVEAFREHLLAKAESIFGNGYTWLVLSKHSGKLHLVNTYNNGFVQKKGPNSAELAAEAAAKRAVEADEAKALAELQTEAQNKKLNALEEKLLKNKIYKMEVAKQMRQAQPKILHDLKPLLNVNVWQHMWLNDYGAFGKRKYLDNFWEKIDWNVVKGRLQDHFEKQTDLSKSELFGPYV
;
A
#
# COMPACT_ATOMS: atom_id res chain seq x y z
N MET A 1 1.90 53.52 -21.46
CA MET A 1 3.03 53.25 -20.53
C MET A 1 2.67 52.03 -19.70
N LEU A 2 3.07 50.83 -20.14
CA LEU A 2 2.93 49.61 -19.35
C LEU A 2 4.08 49.53 -18.35
N SER A 3 3.76 49.64 -17.06
CA SER A 3 4.72 49.46 -15.98
C SER A 3 5.00 47.96 -15.81
N LEU A 4 6.12 47.51 -16.38
CA LEU A 4 6.75 46.24 -16.04
C LEU A 4 7.26 46.33 -14.59
N ARG A 5 6.43 45.93 -13.62
CA ARG A 5 6.95 45.56 -12.30
C ARG A 5 7.70 44.24 -12.49
N ARG A 6 9.03 44.34 -12.69
CA ARG A 6 9.94 43.24 -12.40
C ARG A 6 9.69 42.84 -10.94
N ALA A 7 9.05 41.69 -10.74
CA ALA A 7 9.08 41.03 -9.46
C ALA A 7 10.56 40.79 -9.13
N PHE A 8 11.08 41.52 -8.15
CA PHE A 8 12.35 41.17 -7.54
C PHE A 8 12.14 39.79 -6.91
N LEU A 9 12.72 38.77 -7.52
CA LEU A 9 12.90 37.47 -6.89
C LEU A 9 13.83 37.73 -5.69
N VAL A 10 13.25 37.89 -4.51
CA VAL A 10 14.02 37.84 -3.27
C VAL A 10 14.44 36.38 -3.14
N PRO A 11 15.74 36.04 -3.21
CA PRO A 11 16.16 34.68 -2.98
C PRO A 11 15.79 34.34 -1.54
N ARG A 12 14.89 33.37 -1.33
CA ARG A 12 14.72 32.80 0.01
C ARG A 12 16.05 32.16 0.40
N LEU A 13 16.58 32.59 1.55
CA LEU A 13 17.69 31.94 2.23
C LEU A 13 17.23 30.56 2.68
N GLY A 14 17.56 29.52 1.91
CA GLY A 14 17.45 28.10 2.24
C GLY A 14 16.23 27.39 1.64
N ARG A 15 16.47 26.44 0.72
CA ARG A 15 15.47 25.44 0.31
C ARG A 15 15.26 24.41 1.41
N ALA A 16 14.05 23.89 1.54
CA ALA A 16 13.75 22.82 2.48
C ALA A 16 14.13 21.46 1.87
N LEU A 17 15.42 21.12 1.92
CA LEU A 17 15.91 19.85 1.35
C LEU A 17 15.41 18.64 2.13
N HIS A 18 14.95 17.63 1.41
CA HIS A 18 14.65 16.33 1.99
C HIS A 18 15.96 15.62 2.37
N THR A 19 16.05 15.18 3.61
CA THR A 19 17.22 14.48 4.15
C THR A 19 16.81 13.19 4.83
N LEU A 20 17.76 12.27 4.98
CA LEU A 20 17.50 10.94 5.54
C LEU A 20 17.01 11.05 7.00
N PRO A 21 15.84 10.48 7.33
CA PRO A 21 15.38 10.42 8.71
C PRO A 21 16.34 9.60 9.59
N ALA A 22 16.60 10.08 10.81
CA ALA A 22 17.43 9.36 11.77
C ALA A 22 16.57 8.36 12.55
N TYR A 23 16.81 7.06 12.32
CA TYR A 23 16.24 5.98 13.14
C TYR A 23 17.34 5.39 14.01
N SER A 24 17.27 5.64 15.32
CA SER A 24 18.28 5.18 16.29
C SER A 24 18.53 3.67 16.21
N GLY A 25 17.48 2.89 15.92
CA GLY A 25 17.56 1.44 15.75
C GLY A 25 18.38 0.97 14.53
N LEU A 26 18.61 1.82 13.53
CA LEU A 26 19.36 1.45 12.31
C LEU A 26 20.83 1.87 12.36
N GLY A 27 21.26 2.55 13.42
CA GLY A 27 22.63 3.06 13.55
C GLY A 27 22.89 4.24 12.61
N SER A 28 24.02 4.21 11.91
CA SER A 28 24.44 5.27 10.98
C SER A 28 24.94 4.70 9.66
N GLN A 29 25.08 5.55 8.63
CA GLN A 29 25.61 5.11 7.34
C GLN A 29 27.02 4.50 7.44
N ALA A 30 27.85 5.00 8.36
CA ALA A 30 29.19 4.48 8.60
C ALA A 30 29.21 3.20 9.46
N ALA A 31 28.18 3.01 10.28
CA ALA A 31 28.03 1.87 11.18
C ALA A 31 26.55 1.44 11.22
N PRO A 32 26.06 0.78 10.15
CA PRO A 32 24.68 0.33 10.07
C PRO A 32 24.45 -0.80 11.07
N THR A 33 23.27 -0.79 11.70
CA THR A 33 22.87 -1.82 12.66
C THR A 33 21.88 -2.78 12.01
N GLN A 34 22.06 -4.08 12.25
CA GLN A 34 21.12 -5.10 11.76
C GLN A 34 19.76 -5.00 12.49
N ILE A 35 18.69 -5.40 11.81
CA ILE A 35 17.41 -5.67 12.48
C ILE A 35 17.42 -7.15 12.84
N ASN A 36 17.68 -7.45 14.12
CA ASN A 36 17.90 -8.81 14.63
C ASN A 36 16.89 -9.82 14.08
N GLN A 37 17.38 -10.96 13.58
CA GLN A 37 16.60 -12.04 12.95
C GLN A 37 15.80 -11.64 11.70
N PHE A 38 16.00 -10.44 11.13
CA PHE A 38 15.24 -9.97 9.98
C PHE A 38 16.10 -9.39 8.84
N LEU A 39 16.89 -8.34 9.08
CA LEU A 39 17.76 -7.73 8.05
C LEU A 39 19.18 -7.62 8.58
N SER A 40 20.17 -8.03 7.79
CA SER A 40 21.58 -7.84 8.14
C SER A 40 21.97 -6.36 8.08
N ALA A 41 23.09 -6.02 8.70
CA ALA A 41 23.64 -4.67 8.64
C ALA A 41 23.98 -4.24 7.19
N GLU A 42 24.38 -5.18 6.34
CA GLU A 42 24.65 -4.92 4.92
C GLU A 42 23.36 -4.59 4.15
N THR A 43 22.28 -5.33 4.39
CA THR A 43 20.98 -5.05 3.76
C THR A 43 20.40 -3.74 4.28
N VAL A 44 20.52 -3.44 5.58
CA VAL A 44 20.12 -2.12 6.11
C VAL A 44 20.93 -1.00 5.46
N LYS A 45 22.24 -1.21 5.24
CA LYS A 45 23.08 -0.24 4.53
C LYS A 45 22.56 0.06 3.12
N SER A 46 22.37 -0.97 2.32
CA SER A 46 21.98 -0.81 0.91
C SER A 46 20.53 -0.34 0.77
N ALA A 47 19.59 -0.91 1.53
CA ALA A 47 18.16 -0.64 1.41
C ALA A 47 17.70 0.66 2.10
N TRP A 48 18.28 1.00 3.24
CA TRP A 48 17.97 2.25 3.94
C TRP A 48 18.95 3.34 3.55
N PHE A 49 20.21 3.25 3.97
CA PHE A 49 21.13 4.38 3.87
C PHE A 49 21.47 4.77 2.42
N GLU A 50 21.72 3.80 1.53
CA GLU A 50 22.11 4.08 0.14
C GLU A 50 20.87 4.34 -0.74
N HIS A 51 19.91 3.41 -0.78
CA HIS A 51 18.74 3.53 -1.64
C HIS A 51 17.81 4.69 -1.26
N GLN A 52 17.53 4.90 0.04
CA GLN A 52 16.70 6.04 0.46
C GLN A 52 17.40 7.37 0.14
N HIS A 53 18.70 7.48 0.40
CA HIS A 53 19.45 8.69 0.11
C HIS A 53 19.39 9.04 -1.39
N GLU A 54 19.60 8.06 -2.26
CA GLU A 54 19.47 8.28 -3.71
C GLU A 54 18.08 8.80 -4.08
N MET A 55 17.01 8.21 -3.56
CA MET A 55 15.64 8.68 -3.85
C MET A 55 15.42 10.12 -3.38
N LEU A 56 15.93 10.49 -2.20
CA LEU A 56 15.80 11.85 -1.68
C LEU A 56 16.60 12.87 -2.49
N GLU A 57 17.80 12.51 -2.96
CA GLU A 57 18.57 13.36 -3.89
C GLU A 57 17.78 13.62 -5.18
N ARG A 58 17.18 12.58 -5.78
CA ARG A 58 16.33 12.74 -6.97
C ARG A 58 15.08 13.59 -6.73
N VAL A 59 14.48 13.49 -5.54
CA VAL A 59 13.37 14.37 -5.12
C VAL A 59 13.85 15.82 -5.04
N ASN A 60 14.98 16.07 -4.39
CA ASN A 60 15.56 17.41 -4.26
C ASN A 60 15.94 18.02 -5.63
N GLU A 61 16.48 17.21 -6.55
CA GLU A 61 16.74 17.59 -7.94
C GLU A 61 15.43 17.96 -8.66
N GLY A 62 14.38 17.15 -8.54
CA GLY A 62 13.09 17.39 -9.19
C GLY A 62 12.36 18.63 -8.64
N LEU A 63 12.56 18.95 -7.36
CA LEU A 63 12.02 20.16 -6.73
C LEU A 63 12.80 21.43 -7.11
N ALA A 64 13.95 21.32 -7.77
CA ALA A 64 14.83 22.46 -7.98
C ALA A 64 14.23 23.59 -8.83
N ALA A 65 13.13 23.34 -9.55
CA ALA A 65 12.42 24.35 -10.34
C ALA A 65 11.01 24.68 -9.81
N SER A 66 10.55 24.05 -8.72
CA SER A 66 9.17 24.18 -8.24
C SER A 66 9.10 24.83 -6.86
N GLU A 67 8.69 26.09 -6.80
CA GLU A 67 8.44 26.80 -5.53
C GLU A 67 7.14 26.36 -4.86
N GLU A 68 6.15 25.86 -5.62
CA GLU A 68 4.85 25.42 -5.10
C GLU A 68 4.98 24.16 -4.25
N LEU A 69 5.88 23.25 -4.63
CA LEU A 69 6.06 21.94 -4.02
C LEU A 69 7.14 21.93 -2.93
N ASP A 70 7.93 23.00 -2.81
CA ASP A 70 9.04 23.10 -1.84
C ASP A 70 8.51 23.09 -0.40
N GLY A 71 9.14 22.28 0.46
CA GLY A 71 8.77 22.12 1.86
C GLY A 71 7.56 21.20 2.14
N MET A 72 6.93 20.60 1.12
CA MET A 72 5.93 19.54 1.34
C MET A 72 6.61 18.26 1.85
N ASP A 73 5.92 17.48 2.69
CA ASP A 73 6.39 16.14 3.05
C ASP A 73 6.24 15.16 1.87
N LEU A 74 6.96 14.03 1.89
CA LEU A 74 6.98 13.06 0.79
C LEU A 74 5.59 12.51 0.42
N GLN A 75 4.71 12.33 1.41
CA GLN A 75 3.36 11.81 1.17
C GLN A 75 2.52 12.85 0.43
N THR A 76 2.54 14.10 0.90
CA THR A 76 1.84 15.22 0.27
C THR A 76 2.39 15.49 -1.12
N LEU A 77 3.72 15.44 -1.28
CA LEU A 77 4.38 15.63 -2.56
C LEU A 77 3.98 14.54 -3.58
N ALA A 78 3.98 13.27 -3.18
CA ALA A 78 3.54 12.17 -4.03
C ALA A 78 2.05 12.31 -4.41
N LEU A 79 1.22 12.82 -3.49
CA LEU A 79 -0.21 13.04 -3.75
C LEU A 79 -0.46 14.20 -4.73
N GLU A 80 0.27 15.30 -4.61
CA GLU A 80 0.10 16.45 -5.51
C GLU A 80 0.66 16.23 -6.90
N THR A 81 1.67 15.37 -7.03
CA THR A 81 2.31 15.03 -8.31
C THR A 81 1.63 13.87 -9.05
N CYS A 82 0.72 13.11 -8.42
CA CYS A 82 0.17 11.87 -9.00
C CYS A 82 -0.65 12.06 -10.29
N ASN A 83 -1.14 13.27 -10.54
CA ASN A 83 -1.94 13.63 -11.72
C ASN A 83 -1.28 14.74 -12.57
N ARG A 84 -0.03 15.09 -12.28
CA ARG A 84 0.72 16.11 -13.02
C ARG A 84 1.68 15.46 -14.03
N ALA A 85 2.31 16.28 -14.87
CA ALA A 85 3.24 15.82 -15.89
C ALA A 85 4.64 15.47 -15.33
N GLU A 86 4.93 15.79 -14.06
CA GLU A 86 6.23 15.51 -13.42
C GLU A 86 6.37 14.06 -12.93
N ASP A 87 6.27 13.10 -13.87
CA ASP A 87 6.28 11.65 -13.60
C ASP A 87 7.50 11.20 -12.78
N ALA A 88 8.68 11.77 -13.03
CA ALA A 88 9.91 11.42 -12.33
C ALA A 88 9.88 11.84 -10.85
N LEU A 89 9.42 13.07 -10.56
CA LEU A 89 9.30 13.56 -9.19
C LEU A 89 8.29 12.73 -8.41
N HIS A 90 7.14 12.43 -9.04
CA HIS A 90 6.14 11.54 -8.45
C HIS A 90 6.73 10.17 -8.12
N HIS A 91 7.45 9.58 -9.07
CA HIS A 91 8.05 8.26 -8.91
C HIS A 91 9.02 8.20 -7.73
N PHE A 92 9.94 9.17 -7.62
CA PHE A 92 10.92 9.18 -6.51
C PHE A 92 10.29 9.58 -5.18
N ALA A 93 9.35 10.52 -5.15
CA ALA A 93 8.66 10.90 -3.92
C ALA A 93 7.83 9.73 -3.36
N SER A 94 7.12 9.01 -4.23
CA SER A 94 6.34 7.81 -3.87
C SER A 94 7.23 6.68 -3.36
N GLY A 95 8.36 6.42 -4.02
CA GLY A 95 9.35 5.43 -3.59
C GLY A 95 9.98 5.76 -2.24
N ALA A 96 10.44 7.00 -2.07
CA ALA A 96 11.01 7.49 -0.82
C ALA A 96 10.00 7.41 0.32
N PHE A 97 8.73 7.79 0.07
CA PHE A 97 7.66 7.64 1.04
C PHE A 97 7.43 6.17 1.42
N ALA A 98 7.34 5.27 0.44
CA ALA A 98 7.05 3.86 0.71
C ALA A 98 8.15 3.16 1.52
N ASN A 99 9.42 3.43 1.18
CA ASN A 99 10.55 2.85 1.88
C ASN A 99 10.71 3.43 3.30
N ASP A 100 10.54 4.74 3.47
CA ASP A 100 10.47 5.36 4.81
C ASP A 100 9.33 4.78 5.65
N PHE A 101 8.15 4.61 5.04
CA PHE A 101 6.98 4.05 5.71
C PHE A 101 7.22 2.62 6.19
N PHE A 102 7.95 1.80 5.41
CA PHE A 102 8.39 0.47 5.79
C PHE A 102 9.36 0.52 6.98
N PHE A 103 10.48 1.26 6.87
CA PHE A 103 11.50 1.29 7.90
C PHE A 103 10.99 1.88 9.22
N LYS A 104 10.14 2.91 9.16
CA LYS A 104 9.46 3.44 10.35
C LYS A 104 8.61 2.38 11.08
N GLY A 105 8.08 1.40 10.36
CA GLY A 105 7.26 0.32 10.92
C GLY A 105 8.06 -0.84 11.54
N VAL A 106 9.39 -0.90 11.32
CA VAL A 106 10.23 -2.01 11.82
C VAL A 106 11.42 -1.53 12.65
N ALA A 107 11.94 -0.32 12.44
CA ALA A 107 13.17 0.18 13.07
C ALA A 107 13.04 0.39 14.58
N SER A 108 11.84 0.69 15.08
CA SER A 108 11.56 0.84 16.51
C SER A 108 11.63 -0.47 17.29
N THR A 109 11.61 -1.62 16.61
CA THR A 109 11.77 -2.93 17.24
C THR A 109 13.22 -3.25 17.62
N VAL A 110 14.19 -2.49 17.10
CA VAL A 110 15.61 -2.69 17.40
C VAL A 110 15.94 -2.09 18.77
N LYS A 111 16.30 -2.96 19.73
CA LYS A 111 16.69 -2.55 21.07
C LYS A 111 18.21 -2.33 21.14
N PRO A 112 18.68 -1.18 21.67
CA PRO A 112 20.11 -0.97 21.87
C PRO A 112 20.72 -2.03 22.80
N GLY A 113 21.80 -2.68 22.36
CA GLY A 113 22.54 -3.66 23.14
C GLY A 113 21.98 -5.09 23.10
N GLU A 114 20.97 -5.37 22.29
CA GLU A 114 20.51 -6.74 22.04
C GLU A 114 21.58 -7.52 21.27
N ALA A 115 21.85 -8.76 21.70
CA ALA A 115 22.86 -9.60 21.05
C ALA A 115 22.51 -9.80 19.56
N SER A 116 23.52 -9.70 18.70
CA SER A 116 23.33 -9.93 17.26
C SER A 116 23.04 -11.41 17.03
N GLU A 117 21.78 -11.74 16.79
CA GLU A 117 21.41 -13.07 16.35
C GLU A 117 21.40 -13.11 14.82
N PRO A 118 22.04 -14.13 14.20
CA PRO A 118 22.01 -14.27 12.76
C PRO A 118 20.57 -14.49 12.29
N ILE A 119 20.27 -14.04 11.07
CA ILE A 119 19.04 -14.45 10.40
C ILE A 119 19.07 -15.97 10.35
N ALA A 120 18.06 -16.63 10.93
CA ALA A 120 17.98 -18.09 10.96
C ALA A 120 18.22 -18.61 9.55
N GLY A 121 19.39 -19.22 9.33
CA GLY A 121 19.93 -19.41 7.99
C GLY A 121 18.96 -20.21 7.16
N TYR A 122 18.47 -19.61 6.07
CA TYR A 122 17.76 -20.35 5.05
C TYR A 122 18.79 -21.21 4.31
N HIS A 123 19.05 -22.41 4.81
CA HIS A 123 19.91 -23.40 4.15
C HIS A 123 19.24 -24.01 2.91
N GLY A 124 18.07 -23.51 2.51
CA GLY A 124 17.31 -23.96 1.35
C GLY A 124 17.89 -23.45 0.03
N LEU A 125 19.07 -23.96 -0.33
CA LEU A 125 19.24 -24.40 -1.71
C LEU A 125 18.12 -25.42 -1.94
N TYR A 126 17.23 -25.11 -2.89
CA TYR A 126 16.25 -26.01 -3.49
C TYR A 126 16.26 -27.44 -2.91
N VAL A 127 15.39 -27.75 -1.95
CA VAL A 127 15.21 -29.14 -1.52
C VAL A 127 14.32 -29.78 -2.58
N SER A 128 14.93 -30.49 -3.52
CA SER A 128 14.21 -31.21 -4.55
C SER A 128 13.23 -32.19 -3.90
N PRO A 129 12.07 -32.52 -4.49
CA PRO A 129 11.21 -33.62 -4.01
C PRO A 129 11.92 -34.99 -3.91
N ARG A 130 13.16 -35.08 -4.42
CA ARG A 130 14.05 -36.24 -4.38
C ARG A 130 15.14 -36.14 -3.31
N ASP A 131 15.29 -35.00 -2.64
CA ASP A 131 16.29 -34.85 -1.59
C ASP A 131 15.87 -35.56 -0.29
N PRO A 132 16.82 -36.16 0.44
CA PRO A 132 16.53 -36.85 1.71
C PRO A 132 15.84 -35.93 2.73
N ASP A 133 16.22 -34.65 2.74
CA ASP A 133 15.74 -33.65 3.71
C ASP A 133 14.35 -33.09 3.36
N TYR A 134 13.84 -33.36 2.14
CA TYR A 134 12.52 -32.89 1.67
C TYR A 134 11.39 -33.28 2.63
N LYS A 135 11.44 -34.51 3.13
CA LYS A 135 10.43 -35.07 4.04
C LYS A 135 10.52 -34.53 5.46
N ALA A 136 11.62 -33.87 5.85
CA ALA A 136 11.79 -33.26 7.17
C ALA A 136 11.42 -31.77 7.18
N VAL A 137 11.63 -31.07 6.05
CA VAL A 137 11.31 -29.65 5.90
C VAL A 137 9.81 -29.42 5.60
N MET A 138 9.18 -30.33 4.85
CA MET A 138 7.75 -30.20 4.49
C MET A 138 6.75 -30.39 5.64
N PRO A 139 6.95 -31.26 6.64
CA PRO A 139 6.04 -31.39 7.79
C PRO A 139 5.91 -30.09 8.60
N ALA A 140 6.99 -29.32 8.75
CA ALA A 140 6.93 -28.03 9.46
C ALA A 140 6.06 -26.98 8.73
N LEU A 141 5.91 -27.11 7.41
CA LEU A 141 4.97 -26.31 6.59
C LEU A 141 3.57 -26.92 6.53
N ALA A 142 3.43 -28.24 6.79
CA ALA A 142 2.18 -28.99 6.67
C ALA A 142 1.41 -29.18 7.98
N THR A 143 2.06 -29.06 9.15
CA THR A 143 1.41 -29.25 10.46
C THR A 143 0.52 -28.08 10.89
N GLY A 144 0.59 -26.92 10.22
CA GLY A 144 -0.24 -25.77 10.56
C GLY A 144 0.00 -25.17 11.95
N GLU A 145 0.97 -25.69 12.71
CA GLU A 145 1.40 -25.12 13.98
C GLU A 145 2.37 -23.97 13.69
N THR A 146 1.82 -22.83 13.28
CA THR A 146 2.58 -21.59 13.21
C THR A 146 2.47 -20.90 14.57
N ALA A 147 3.34 -21.28 15.51
CA ALA A 147 3.56 -20.46 16.70
C ALA A 147 4.34 -19.20 16.26
N TRP A 148 3.61 -18.14 15.88
CA TRP A 148 4.17 -16.80 15.65
C TRP A 148 3.99 -15.96 16.92
N GLY A 149 5.04 -15.22 17.29
CA GLY A 149 5.10 -14.52 18.57
C GLY A 149 4.48 -13.13 18.52
N ASN A 150 4.67 -12.43 17.40
CA ASN A 150 4.21 -11.06 17.23
C ASN A 150 2.75 -10.97 16.75
N HIS A 151 1.93 -10.18 17.44
CA HIS A 151 0.52 -10.01 17.13
C HIS A 151 0.06 -8.56 17.41
N PRO A 152 -0.96 -8.06 16.70
CA PRO A 152 -1.60 -6.80 17.07
C PRO A 152 -2.14 -6.88 18.52
N GLY A 153 -2.14 -5.77 19.25
CA GLY A 153 -2.63 -5.74 20.63
C GLY A 153 -4.10 -6.14 20.71
N LYS A 154 -4.45 -7.12 21.56
CA LYS A 154 -5.79 -7.75 21.56
C LYS A 154 -6.95 -6.84 22.01
N ASP A 155 -6.65 -5.68 22.58
CA ASP A 155 -7.63 -4.79 23.22
C ASP A 155 -7.63 -3.38 22.59
N ASP A 156 -7.51 -3.28 21.25
CA ASP A 156 -7.58 -1.98 20.60
C ASP A 156 -8.39 -1.94 19.29
N ALA A 157 -8.70 -0.71 18.87
CA ALA A 157 -9.50 -0.45 17.68
C ALA A 157 -8.90 -1.01 16.39
N LEU A 158 -7.57 -1.18 16.33
CA LEU A 158 -6.91 -1.81 15.18
C LEU A 158 -7.24 -3.31 15.15
N TYR A 159 -7.17 -3.98 16.29
CA TYR A 159 -7.53 -5.40 16.41
C TYR A 159 -8.99 -5.65 16.04
N ASP A 160 -9.92 -4.85 16.55
CA ASP A 160 -11.35 -4.95 16.21
C ASP A 160 -11.61 -4.74 14.71
N LEU A 161 -10.90 -3.79 14.08
CA LEU A 161 -10.98 -3.57 12.64
C LEU A 161 -10.42 -4.73 11.83
N ILE A 162 -9.34 -5.37 12.31
CA ILE A 162 -8.78 -6.58 11.70
C ILE A 162 -9.80 -7.72 11.76
N LEU A 163 -10.40 -7.99 12.93
CA LEU A 163 -11.43 -9.02 13.07
C LEU A 163 -12.65 -8.72 12.19
N THR A 164 -13.10 -7.48 12.14
CA THR A 164 -14.26 -7.06 11.32
C THR A 164 -13.99 -7.17 9.82
N SER A 165 -12.74 -6.98 9.39
CA SER A 165 -12.38 -6.96 7.96
C SER A 165 -11.94 -8.33 7.44
N PHE A 166 -11.25 -9.13 8.26
CA PHE A 166 -10.60 -10.38 7.85
C PHE A 166 -11.07 -11.61 8.63
N GLY A 167 -11.91 -11.45 9.66
CA GLY A 167 -12.43 -12.52 10.50
C GLY A 167 -11.50 -12.86 11.66
N THR A 168 -10.25 -13.25 11.38
CA THR A 168 -9.25 -13.56 12.41
C THR A 168 -7.88 -12.96 12.09
N VAL A 169 -7.00 -12.89 13.09
CA VAL A 169 -5.61 -12.40 12.90
C VAL A 169 -4.80 -13.38 12.06
N GLU A 170 -5.04 -14.69 12.20
CA GLU A 170 -4.44 -15.75 11.39
C GLU A 170 -4.80 -15.56 9.90
N ALA A 171 -6.09 -15.35 9.62
CA ALA A 171 -6.57 -15.14 8.25
C ALA A 171 -6.00 -13.84 7.66
N PHE A 172 -5.91 -12.79 8.46
CA PHE A 172 -5.27 -11.54 8.07
C PHE A 172 -3.78 -11.73 7.75
N ARG A 173 -3.03 -12.40 8.62
CA ARG A 173 -1.60 -12.72 8.43
C ARG A 173 -1.42 -13.47 7.12
N GLU A 174 -2.11 -14.59 6.94
CA GLU A 174 -1.93 -15.41 5.73
C GLU A 174 -2.30 -14.66 4.46
N HIS A 175 -3.37 -13.85 4.49
CA HIS A 175 -3.74 -13.04 3.34
C HIS A 175 -2.69 -11.96 3.05
N LEU A 176 -2.15 -11.27 4.07
CA LEU A 176 -1.09 -10.28 3.90
C LEU A 176 0.17 -10.90 3.27
N LEU A 177 0.66 -12.00 3.85
CA LEU A 177 1.90 -12.64 3.41
C LEU A 177 1.74 -13.26 2.02
N ALA A 178 0.64 -13.98 1.76
CA ALA A 178 0.38 -14.55 0.43
C ALA A 178 0.27 -13.46 -0.65
N LYS A 179 -0.33 -12.31 -0.33
CA LYS A 179 -0.48 -11.20 -1.27
C LYS A 179 0.86 -10.49 -1.55
N ALA A 180 1.74 -10.39 -0.57
CA ALA A 180 3.10 -9.88 -0.74
C ALA A 180 3.99 -10.86 -1.52
N GLU A 181 3.83 -12.16 -1.25
CA GLU A 181 4.51 -13.24 -1.93
C GLU A 181 4.17 -13.29 -3.42
N SER A 182 2.90 -13.07 -3.78
CA SER A 182 2.42 -13.09 -5.17
C SER A 182 2.94 -11.97 -6.07
N ILE A 183 3.63 -10.96 -5.52
CA ILE A 183 4.27 -9.91 -6.32
C ILE A 183 5.54 -10.48 -6.96
N PHE A 184 5.51 -10.69 -8.27
CA PHE A 184 6.69 -11.03 -9.06
C PHE A 184 7.38 -9.75 -9.54
N GLY A 185 8.48 -9.37 -8.88
CA GLY A 185 9.25 -8.16 -9.18
C GLY A 185 9.23 -7.16 -8.01
N ASN A 186 9.37 -5.88 -8.35
CA ASN A 186 9.46 -4.80 -7.37
C ASN A 186 8.05 -4.27 -7.04
N GLY A 187 7.80 -4.04 -5.75
CA GLY A 187 6.51 -3.54 -5.31
C GLY A 187 6.34 -3.60 -3.80
N TYR A 188 5.11 -3.27 -3.41
CA TYR A 188 4.72 -3.14 -2.02
C TYR A 188 3.33 -3.74 -1.81
N THR A 189 3.12 -4.33 -0.65
CA THR A 189 1.77 -4.69 -0.17
C THR A 189 1.40 -3.79 0.99
N TRP A 190 0.20 -3.21 0.92
CA TRP A 190 -0.27 -2.21 1.86
C TRP A 190 -1.51 -2.71 2.60
N LEU A 191 -1.50 -2.53 3.92
CA LEU A 191 -2.74 -2.49 4.70
C LEU A 191 -3.26 -1.06 4.67
N VAL A 192 -4.48 -0.89 4.19
CA VAL A 192 -5.10 0.42 4.05
C VAL A 192 -6.46 0.44 4.73
N LEU A 193 -6.77 1.55 5.41
CA LEU A 193 -8.13 1.86 5.80
C LEU A 193 -8.83 2.57 4.64
N SER A 194 -9.95 2.00 4.20
CA SER A 194 -10.85 2.66 3.26
C SER A 194 -11.73 3.63 4.05
N LYS A 195 -11.53 4.95 3.86
CA LYS A 195 -12.35 5.95 4.56
C LYS A 195 -13.84 5.83 4.21
N HIS A 196 -14.17 5.35 3.02
CA HIS A 196 -15.56 5.16 2.58
C HIS A 196 -16.25 3.97 3.27
N SER A 197 -15.56 2.84 3.41
CA SER A 197 -16.17 1.63 4.00
C SER A 197 -15.93 1.50 5.50
N GLY A 198 -14.97 2.24 6.05
CA GLY A 198 -14.48 2.04 7.43
C GLY A 198 -13.77 0.71 7.64
N LYS A 199 -13.51 -0.06 6.56
CA LYS A 199 -12.89 -1.39 6.63
C LYS A 199 -11.45 -1.36 6.15
N LEU A 200 -10.69 -2.36 6.61
CA LEU A 200 -9.33 -2.60 6.18
C LEU A 200 -9.32 -3.40 4.88
N HIS A 201 -8.38 -3.04 3.99
CA HIS A 201 -8.13 -3.73 2.73
C HIS A 201 -6.64 -3.97 2.53
N LEU A 202 -6.31 -4.99 1.74
CA LEU A 202 -4.95 -5.28 1.30
C LEU A 202 -4.79 -4.91 -0.18
N VAL A 203 -3.84 -4.02 -0.49
CA VAL A 203 -3.61 -3.49 -1.84
C VAL A 203 -2.14 -3.67 -2.23
N ASN A 204 -1.89 -4.13 -3.45
CA ASN A 204 -0.53 -4.20 -3.98
C ASN A 204 -0.26 -2.98 -4.88
N THR A 205 0.93 -2.42 -4.78
CA THR A 205 1.47 -1.49 -5.77
C THR A 205 2.76 -2.06 -6.36
N TYR A 206 3.04 -1.72 -7.61
CA TYR A 206 4.22 -2.21 -8.33
C TYR A 206 5.19 -1.06 -8.56
N ASN A 207 6.49 -1.35 -8.54
CA ASN A 207 7.55 -0.36 -8.54
C ASN A 207 7.27 0.71 -7.47
N ASN A 208 7.43 1.99 -7.79
CA ASN A 208 7.09 3.12 -6.91
C ASN A 208 5.64 3.60 -7.09
N GLY A 209 4.70 2.70 -7.40
CA GLY A 209 3.29 3.05 -7.49
C GLY A 209 2.74 3.57 -6.15
N PHE A 210 2.08 4.73 -6.18
CA PHE A 210 1.55 5.37 -4.97
C PHE A 210 0.21 4.73 -4.57
N VAL A 211 0.08 4.37 -3.28
CA VAL A 211 -1.08 3.65 -2.75
C VAL A 211 -2.32 4.53 -2.61
N GLN A 212 -2.12 5.84 -2.45
CA GLN A 212 -3.22 6.78 -2.34
C GLN A 212 -3.50 7.38 -3.70
N LYS A 213 -4.78 7.61 -3.98
CA LYS A 213 -5.21 8.44 -5.09
C LYS A 213 -5.91 9.64 -4.50
N LYS A 214 -5.68 10.83 -5.05
CA LYS A 214 -6.52 11.99 -4.75
C LYS A 214 -7.96 11.56 -5.09
N GLY A 215 -8.82 11.52 -4.06
CA GLY A 215 -10.22 11.18 -4.26
C GLY A 215 -10.86 12.19 -5.21
N PRO A 216 -11.92 11.81 -5.95
CA PRO A 216 -12.68 12.81 -6.68
C PRO A 216 -13.19 13.84 -5.66
N ASN A 217 -13.14 15.14 -6.00
CA ASN A 217 -13.79 16.13 -5.13
C ASN A 217 -15.31 15.87 -5.07
N SER A 218 -16.04 16.53 -4.17
CA SER A 218 -17.48 16.30 -4.00
C SER A 218 -18.29 16.45 -5.30
N ALA A 219 -17.86 17.32 -6.22
CA ALA A 219 -18.48 17.49 -7.53
C ALA A 219 -18.13 16.33 -8.49
N GLU A 220 -16.90 15.83 -8.48
CA GLU A 220 -16.47 14.68 -9.27
C GLU A 220 -17.10 13.38 -8.77
N LEU A 221 -17.26 13.20 -7.45
CA LEU A 221 -18.02 12.10 -6.84
C LEU A 221 -19.48 12.13 -7.28
N ALA A 222 -20.10 13.32 -7.32
CA ALA A 222 -21.45 13.48 -7.81
C ALA A 222 -21.56 13.18 -9.31
N ALA A 223 -20.58 13.61 -10.12
CA ALA A 223 -20.50 13.35 -11.55
C ALA A 223 -20.28 11.87 -11.86
N GLU A 224 -19.39 11.19 -11.13
CA GLU A 224 -19.11 9.76 -11.27
C GLU A 224 -20.32 8.92 -10.83
N ALA A 225 -20.98 9.29 -9.72
CA ALA A 225 -22.22 8.67 -9.31
C ALA A 225 -23.36 8.88 -10.32
N ALA A 226 -23.43 10.05 -10.96
CA ALA A 226 -24.40 10.33 -12.01
C ALA A 226 -24.11 9.52 -13.29
N ALA A 227 -22.85 9.48 -13.73
CA ALA A 227 -22.41 8.68 -14.88
C ALA A 227 -22.66 7.18 -14.65
N LYS A 228 -22.37 6.68 -13.45
CA LYS A 228 -22.65 5.30 -13.07
C LYS A 228 -24.16 4.99 -13.11
N ARG A 229 -25.00 5.86 -12.54
CA ARG A 229 -26.46 5.70 -12.60
C ARG A 229 -26.99 5.72 -14.04
N ALA A 230 -26.42 6.55 -14.91
CA ALA A 230 -26.79 6.59 -16.32
C ALA A 230 -26.47 5.25 -17.03
N VAL A 231 -25.26 4.71 -16.83
CA VAL A 231 -24.88 3.40 -17.38
C VAL A 231 -25.76 2.28 -16.82
N GLU A 232 -26.03 2.28 -15.51
CA GLU A 232 -26.92 1.28 -14.88
C GLU A 232 -28.35 1.37 -15.40
N ALA A 233 -28.85 2.58 -15.69
CA ALA A 233 -30.18 2.80 -16.26
C ALA A 233 -30.27 2.32 -17.71
N ASP A 234 -29.27 2.63 -18.54
CA ASP A 234 -29.20 2.18 -19.94
C ASP A 234 -29.12 0.65 -20.03
N GLU A 235 -28.33 0.03 -19.15
CA GLU A 235 -28.22 -1.43 -19.08
C GLU A 235 -29.51 -2.10 -18.58
N ALA A 236 -30.16 -1.52 -17.58
CA ALA A 236 -31.45 -2.03 -17.10
C ALA A 236 -32.51 -1.95 -18.20
N LYS A 237 -32.51 -0.88 -18.99
CA LYS A 237 -33.39 -0.72 -20.16
C LYS A 237 -33.09 -1.76 -21.23
N ALA A 238 -31.82 -1.93 -21.61
CA ALA A 238 -31.42 -2.91 -22.62
C ALA A 238 -31.76 -4.35 -22.19
N LEU A 239 -31.57 -4.68 -20.90
CA LEU A 239 -31.94 -5.97 -20.35
C LEU A 239 -33.46 -6.20 -20.39
N ALA A 240 -34.26 -5.18 -20.06
CA ALA A 240 -35.72 -5.24 -20.12
C ALA A 240 -36.24 -5.40 -21.55
N GLU A 241 -35.63 -4.73 -22.52
CA GLU A 241 -35.95 -4.90 -23.95
C GLU A 241 -35.66 -6.33 -24.42
N LEU A 242 -34.49 -6.89 -24.08
CA LEU A 242 -34.15 -8.28 -24.42
C LEU A 242 -35.07 -9.30 -23.75
N GLN A 243 -35.48 -9.05 -22.49
CA GLN A 243 -36.44 -9.89 -21.78
C GLN A 243 -37.83 -9.85 -22.43
N THR A 244 -38.25 -8.67 -22.92
CA THR A 244 -39.52 -8.51 -23.65
C THR A 244 -39.48 -9.22 -24.99
N GLU A 245 -38.37 -9.10 -25.73
CA GLU A 245 -38.15 -9.82 -26.99
C GLU A 245 -38.15 -11.34 -26.79
N ALA A 246 -37.63 -11.83 -25.65
CA ALA A 246 -37.63 -13.25 -25.31
C ALA A 246 -39.03 -13.82 -25.02
N GLN A 247 -39.99 -12.97 -24.69
CA GLN A 247 -41.39 -13.37 -24.51
C GLN A 247 -42.19 -13.33 -25.83
N ASN A 248 -41.61 -12.87 -26.93
CA ASN A 248 -42.28 -12.79 -28.22
C ASN A 248 -42.45 -14.18 -28.85
N LYS A 249 -43.71 -14.59 -29.07
CA LYS A 249 -44.08 -15.90 -29.62
C LYS A 249 -43.67 -16.12 -31.09
N LYS A 250 -43.04 -15.14 -31.75
CA LYS A 250 -42.62 -15.21 -33.16
C LYS A 250 -41.17 -15.68 -33.37
N LEU A 251 -40.37 -15.85 -32.31
CA LEU A 251 -38.99 -16.33 -32.42
C LEU A 251 -38.91 -17.81 -32.80
N ASN A 252 -37.89 -18.17 -33.58
CA ASN A 252 -37.51 -19.56 -33.79
C ASN A 252 -36.57 -20.07 -32.66
N ALA A 253 -36.34 -21.39 -32.62
CA ALA A 253 -35.59 -22.04 -31.53
C ALA A 253 -34.11 -21.60 -31.44
N LEU A 254 -33.49 -21.17 -32.55
CA LEU A 254 -32.12 -20.69 -32.56
C LEU A 254 -32.05 -19.26 -32.01
N GLU A 255 -32.96 -18.39 -32.44
CA GLU A 255 -33.10 -17.02 -31.96
C GLU A 255 -33.37 -17.01 -30.44
N GLU A 256 -34.23 -17.92 -29.95
CA GLU A 256 -34.55 -18.00 -28.53
C GLU A 256 -33.31 -18.37 -27.69
N LYS A 257 -32.50 -19.32 -28.18
CA LYS A 257 -31.23 -19.70 -27.54
C LYS A 257 -30.22 -18.56 -27.55
N LEU A 258 -30.07 -17.86 -28.67
CA LEU A 258 -29.13 -16.75 -28.79
C LEU A 258 -29.51 -15.61 -27.83
N LEU A 259 -30.79 -15.31 -27.73
CA LEU A 259 -31.32 -14.26 -26.86
C LEU A 259 -31.15 -14.61 -25.38
N LYS A 260 -31.43 -15.85 -24.98
CA LYS A 260 -31.15 -16.36 -23.62
C LYS A 260 -29.67 -16.27 -23.26
N ASN A 261 -28.76 -16.60 -24.19
CA ASN A 261 -27.32 -16.48 -23.97
C ASN A 261 -26.89 -15.02 -23.79
N LYS A 262 -27.47 -14.11 -24.56
CA LYS A 262 -27.20 -12.66 -24.48
C LYS A 262 -27.67 -12.08 -23.13
N ILE A 263 -28.87 -12.42 -22.69
CA ILE A 263 -29.41 -12.05 -21.36
C ILE A 263 -28.48 -12.57 -20.26
N TYR A 264 -28.12 -13.87 -20.31
CA TYR A 264 -27.22 -14.47 -19.33
C TYR A 264 -25.87 -13.76 -19.25
N LYS A 265 -25.24 -13.47 -20.39
CA LYS A 265 -23.96 -12.74 -20.45
C LYS A 265 -24.09 -11.33 -19.84
N MET A 266 -25.18 -10.63 -20.11
CA MET A 266 -25.42 -9.30 -19.54
C MET A 266 -25.67 -9.34 -18.03
N GLU A 267 -26.44 -10.31 -17.53
CA GLU A 267 -26.68 -10.46 -16.09
C GLU A 267 -25.39 -10.81 -15.34
N VAL A 268 -24.58 -11.71 -15.90
CA VAL A 268 -23.25 -12.04 -15.37
C VAL A 268 -22.34 -10.80 -15.38
N ALA A 269 -22.30 -10.03 -16.46
CA ALA A 269 -21.50 -8.81 -16.53
C ALA A 269 -21.93 -7.76 -15.49
N LYS A 270 -23.24 -7.61 -15.26
CA LYS A 270 -23.81 -6.74 -14.22
C LYS A 270 -23.40 -7.19 -12.82
N GLN A 271 -23.53 -8.49 -12.52
CA GLN A 271 -23.09 -9.05 -11.24
C GLN A 271 -21.59 -8.85 -11.02
N MET A 272 -20.76 -9.12 -12.04
CA MET A 272 -19.32 -8.93 -11.97
C MET A 272 -18.94 -7.46 -11.73
N ARG A 273 -19.65 -6.49 -12.33
CA ARG A 273 -19.39 -5.06 -12.10
C ARG A 273 -19.86 -4.57 -10.73
N GLN A 274 -20.97 -5.12 -10.22
CA GLN A 274 -21.41 -4.86 -8.85
C GLN A 274 -20.48 -5.50 -7.81
N ALA A 275 -19.86 -6.63 -8.16
CA ALA A 275 -18.87 -7.33 -7.35
C ALA A 275 -17.45 -6.77 -7.49
N GLN A 276 -17.15 -5.95 -8.51
CA GLN A 276 -15.86 -5.28 -8.61
C GLN A 276 -15.65 -4.43 -7.35
N PRO A 277 -14.52 -4.59 -6.64
CA PRO A 277 -14.22 -3.75 -5.51
C PRO A 277 -14.24 -2.31 -6.00
N LYS A 278 -15.17 -1.50 -5.46
CA LYS A 278 -15.23 -0.05 -5.66
C LYS A 278 -13.80 0.46 -5.67
N ILE A 279 -13.42 1.22 -6.70
CA ILE A 279 -12.11 1.87 -6.74
C ILE A 279 -11.94 2.51 -5.37
N LEU A 280 -10.93 2.04 -4.64
CA LEU A 280 -10.67 2.47 -3.28
C LEU A 280 -10.09 3.89 -3.39
N HIS A 281 -10.97 4.86 -3.58
CA HIS A 281 -10.65 6.27 -3.38
C HIS A 281 -10.53 6.52 -1.86
N ASP A 282 -9.67 7.46 -1.47
CA ASP A 282 -9.41 7.78 -0.07
C ASP A 282 -8.90 6.59 0.78
N LEU A 283 -7.78 6.02 0.33
CA LEU A 283 -7.04 5.05 1.13
C LEU A 283 -6.10 5.75 2.12
N LYS A 284 -6.14 5.32 3.37
CA LYS A 284 -5.14 5.69 4.39
C LYS A 284 -4.22 4.48 4.61
N PRO A 285 -2.93 4.54 4.24
CA PRO A 285 -2.00 3.45 4.52
C PRO A 285 -1.70 3.36 6.01
N LEU A 286 -1.66 2.12 6.53
CA LEU A 286 -1.38 1.79 7.93
C LEU A 286 -0.12 0.93 8.08
N LEU A 287 0.04 -0.08 7.22
CA LEU A 287 1.21 -0.96 7.16
C LEU A 287 1.69 -1.10 5.71
N ASN A 288 3.00 -1.20 5.52
CA ASN A 288 3.65 -1.47 4.24
C ASN A 288 4.55 -2.71 4.39
N VAL A 289 4.52 -3.56 3.38
CA VAL A 289 5.46 -4.67 3.19
C VAL A 289 6.26 -4.37 1.93
N ASN A 290 7.57 -4.13 2.07
CA ASN A 290 8.47 -3.93 0.94
C ASN A 290 8.97 -5.29 0.45
N VAL A 291 8.74 -5.63 -0.83
CA VAL A 291 9.18 -6.90 -1.44
C VAL A 291 10.18 -6.70 -2.58
N TRP A 292 10.78 -5.51 -2.69
CA TRP A 292 11.87 -5.26 -3.61
C TRP A 292 13.03 -6.23 -3.35
N GLN A 293 13.67 -6.70 -4.42
CA GLN A 293 14.69 -7.75 -4.32
C GLN A 293 15.87 -7.34 -3.43
N HIS A 294 16.24 -6.06 -3.43
CA HIS A 294 17.31 -5.55 -2.56
C HIS A 294 17.00 -5.63 -1.06
N MET A 295 15.74 -5.86 -0.67
CA MET A 295 15.36 -6.01 0.74
C MET A 295 15.65 -7.40 1.30
N TRP A 296 15.68 -8.43 0.46
CA TRP A 296 15.68 -9.82 0.93
C TRP A 296 16.65 -10.73 0.19
N LEU A 297 17.06 -10.40 -1.04
CA LEU A 297 17.89 -11.31 -1.84
C LEU A 297 19.26 -11.56 -1.22
N ASN A 298 19.87 -10.54 -0.60
CA ASN A 298 21.18 -10.66 0.06
C ASN A 298 21.13 -11.62 1.26
N ASP A 299 20.09 -11.46 2.08
CA ASP A 299 19.95 -12.17 3.36
C ASP A 299 19.27 -13.54 3.24
N TYR A 300 18.35 -13.69 2.29
CA TYR A 300 17.46 -14.85 2.16
C TYR A 300 17.68 -15.66 0.87
N GLY A 301 18.52 -15.17 -0.05
CA GLY A 301 18.77 -15.82 -1.34
C GLY A 301 17.54 -15.83 -2.26
N ALA A 302 17.67 -16.43 -3.45
CA ALA A 302 16.63 -16.37 -4.49
C ALA A 302 15.29 -17.04 -4.12
N PHE A 303 15.29 -17.96 -3.15
CA PHE A 303 14.13 -18.76 -2.76
C PHE A 303 13.58 -18.42 -1.37
N GLY A 304 14.22 -17.53 -0.63
CA GLY A 304 13.85 -17.25 0.76
C GLY A 304 12.81 -16.14 0.95
N LYS A 305 12.11 -15.71 -0.11
CA LYS A 305 11.09 -14.64 -0.04
C LYS A 305 10.03 -14.92 1.02
N ARG A 306 9.54 -16.17 1.13
CA ARG A 306 8.53 -16.52 2.15
C ARG A 306 9.10 -16.38 3.57
N LYS A 307 10.33 -16.84 3.79
CA LYS A 307 11.00 -16.71 5.09
C LYS A 307 11.24 -15.26 5.47
N TYR A 308 11.59 -14.41 4.51
CA TYR A 308 11.64 -12.95 4.69
C TYR A 308 10.30 -12.39 5.17
N LEU A 309 9.19 -12.81 4.55
CA LEU A 309 7.84 -12.37 4.92
C LEU A 309 7.43 -12.87 6.32
N ASP A 310 7.76 -14.10 6.67
CA ASP A 310 7.51 -14.64 8.02
C ASP A 310 8.32 -13.88 9.08
N ASN A 311 9.61 -13.60 8.82
CA ASN A 311 10.44 -12.82 9.73
C ASN A 311 10.00 -11.35 9.81
N PHE A 312 9.53 -10.77 8.69
CA PHE A 312 8.95 -9.43 8.66
C PHE A 312 7.76 -9.33 9.62
N TRP A 313 6.87 -10.33 9.62
CA TRP A 313 5.71 -10.36 10.53
C TRP A 313 6.13 -10.23 11.99
N GLU A 314 7.20 -10.92 12.40
CA GLU A 314 7.75 -10.85 13.76
C GLU A 314 8.35 -9.49 14.14
N LYS A 315 8.60 -8.61 13.15
CA LYS A 315 9.20 -7.28 13.35
C LYS A 315 8.26 -6.11 13.06
N ILE A 316 6.97 -6.38 12.84
CA ILE A 316 5.97 -5.31 12.74
C ILE A 316 5.84 -4.62 14.10
N ASP A 317 6.08 -3.31 14.15
CA ASP A 317 5.70 -2.48 15.29
C ASP A 317 4.21 -2.10 15.20
N TRP A 318 3.37 -2.87 15.89
CA TRP A 318 1.94 -2.63 15.95
C TRP A 318 1.56 -1.29 16.61
N ASN A 319 2.42 -0.69 17.44
CA ASN A 319 2.17 0.64 18.01
C ASN A 319 2.26 1.72 16.94
N VAL A 320 3.20 1.59 15.99
CA VAL A 320 3.29 2.50 14.84
C VAL A 320 2.07 2.37 13.94
N VAL A 321 1.62 1.13 13.66
CA VAL A 321 0.41 0.88 12.86
C VAL A 321 -0.82 1.48 13.54
N LYS A 322 -0.94 1.31 14.86
CA LYS A 322 -2.00 1.89 15.67
C LYS A 322 -1.95 3.41 15.69
N GLY A 323 -0.78 4.02 15.87
CA GLY A 323 -0.61 5.48 15.84
C GLY A 323 -1.08 6.08 14.51
N ARG A 324 -0.74 5.42 13.38
CA ARG A 324 -1.20 5.83 12.04
C ARG A 324 -2.73 5.78 11.88
N LEU A 325 -3.39 4.86 12.59
CA LEU A 325 -4.84 4.76 12.65
C LEU A 325 -5.44 5.85 13.56
N GLN A 326 -4.84 6.14 14.71
CA GLN A 326 -5.31 7.18 15.63
C GLN A 326 -5.24 8.58 14.99
N ASP A 327 -4.12 8.89 14.31
CA ASP A 327 -3.94 10.13 13.54
C ASP A 327 -5.07 10.39 12.53
N HIS A 328 -5.72 9.32 12.04
CA HIS A 328 -6.86 9.44 11.13
C HIS A 328 -8.11 9.95 11.84
N PHE A 329 -8.43 9.38 12.99
CA PHE A 329 -9.63 9.74 13.75
C PHE A 329 -9.52 11.13 14.40
N GLU A 330 -8.33 11.50 14.89
CA GLU A 330 -8.10 12.83 15.47
C GLU A 330 -8.25 13.94 14.43
N LYS A 331 -7.66 13.77 13.24
CA LYS A 331 -7.82 14.72 12.12
C LYS A 331 -9.26 14.86 11.66
N GLN A 332 -10.06 13.79 11.67
CA GLN A 332 -11.50 13.88 11.37
C GLN A 332 -12.28 14.66 12.42
N THR A 333 -11.92 14.48 13.69
CA THR A 333 -12.57 15.18 14.81
C THR A 333 -12.30 16.69 14.73
N ASP A 334 -11.07 17.09 14.38
CA ASP A 334 -10.72 18.51 14.22
C ASP A 334 -11.34 19.14 12.97
N LEU A 335 -11.43 18.41 11.85
CA LEU A 335 -12.18 18.86 10.66
C LEU A 335 -13.65 19.13 10.99
N SER A 336 -14.31 18.22 11.72
CA SER A 336 -15.72 18.40 12.13
C SER A 336 -15.94 19.61 13.04
N LYS A 337 -14.95 19.95 13.89
CA LYS A 337 -14.98 21.16 14.73
C LYS A 337 -14.73 22.42 13.91
N SER A 338 -13.82 22.39 12.96
CA SER A 338 -13.50 23.54 12.10
C SER A 338 -14.65 23.91 11.15
N GLU A 339 -15.45 22.93 10.71
CA GLU A 339 -16.66 23.16 9.92
C GLU A 339 -17.82 23.73 10.75
N LEU A 340 -17.86 23.43 12.05
CA LEU A 340 -18.84 23.99 13.00
C LEU A 340 -18.47 25.41 13.47
N PHE A 341 -17.20 25.78 13.40
CA PHE A 341 -16.68 27.10 13.77
C PHE A 341 -15.90 27.71 12.60
N GLY A 342 -16.61 28.06 11.53
CA GLY A 342 -16.06 28.88 10.44
C GLY A 342 -15.54 30.24 10.94
N PRO A 343 -14.76 30.99 10.12
CA PRO A 343 -13.97 32.12 10.59
C PRO A 343 -14.86 33.33 10.85
N TYR A 344 -15.43 33.39 12.05
CA TYR A 344 -15.93 34.60 12.67
C TYR A 344 -15.41 34.65 14.11
N VAL A 345 -14.21 35.22 14.26
CA VAL A 345 -13.87 36.08 15.38
C VAL A 345 -13.37 37.40 14.81
#